data_AF-A0A2U2C4F7-F1
#
_entry.id   AF-A0A2U2C4F7-F1
#
_cell.length_a   1.000
_cell.length_b   1.000
_cell.length_c   1.000
_cell.angle_alpha   90.00
_cell.angle_beta   90.00
_cell.angle_gamma   90.00
#
_symmetry.space_group_name_H-M   'P 1'
#
loop_
_entity.id
_entity.type
_entity.pdbx_description
1 polymer ?
#
loop_
_entity_poly.entity_id
_entity_poly.type
_entity_poly.pdbx_seq_one_letter_code
_entity_poly.pdbx_strand_id
1 'polypeptide(L)'
;MTRLEFAKERQHDLMLPEVGFRADLINDMIALNPVRRIGPKQPGWDGLRSVDWPEMQAYAASVGADWCAWDFQTVYSMSAAFLTGLREGADPLCIPPTERASR
;
A
#
# COMPACT_ATOMS: atom_id res chain seq x y z
N MET A 1 1.78 -18.40 -33.85
CA MET A 1 2.81 -18.75 -32.85
C MET A 1 2.45 -18.06 -31.55
N THR A 2 2.07 -18.82 -30.54
CA THR A 2 1.56 -18.31 -29.26
C THR A 2 2.70 -18.13 -28.25
N ARG A 3 2.52 -17.28 -27.22
CA ARG A 3 3.51 -17.06 -26.16
C ARG A 3 3.96 -18.35 -25.46
N LEU A 4 3.06 -19.34 -25.37
CA LEU A 4 3.31 -20.67 -24.82
C LEU A 4 4.26 -21.50 -25.69
N GLU A 5 4.13 -21.41 -27.01
CA GLU A 5 4.99 -22.11 -27.96
C GLU A 5 6.42 -21.54 -27.93
N PHE A 6 6.55 -20.22 -27.89
CA PHE A 6 7.83 -19.52 -27.83
C PHE A 6 8.65 -19.82 -26.56
N ALA A 7 7.98 -19.98 -25.41
CA ALA A 7 8.68 -20.26 -24.16
C ALA A 7 9.08 -21.73 -24.02
N LYS A 8 8.27 -22.66 -24.53
CA LYS A 8 8.64 -24.07 -24.64
C LYS A 8 9.87 -24.28 -25.52
N GLU A 9 9.96 -23.58 -26.65
CA GLU A 9 11.12 -23.67 -27.56
C GLU A 9 12.43 -23.19 -26.92
N ARG A 10 12.37 -22.27 -25.94
CA ARG A 10 13.56 -21.69 -25.31
C ARG A 10 13.92 -22.26 -23.93
N GLN A 11 13.22 -23.31 -23.46
CA GLN A 11 13.36 -23.83 -22.10
C GLN A 11 13.28 -22.71 -21.02
N HIS A 12 12.59 -21.61 -21.33
CA HIS A 12 12.37 -20.55 -20.36
C HIS A 12 11.17 -20.97 -19.52
N ASP A 13 11.43 -21.20 -18.23
CA ASP A 13 10.37 -21.49 -17.29
C ASP A 13 9.39 -20.31 -17.28
N LEU A 14 8.14 -20.56 -17.69
CA LEU A 14 7.07 -19.56 -17.71
C LEU A 14 6.48 -19.32 -16.32
N MET A 15 7.06 -19.95 -15.29
CA MET A 15 6.72 -19.62 -13.91
C MET A 15 6.84 -18.11 -13.75
N LEU A 16 5.74 -17.49 -13.31
CA LEU A 16 5.80 -16.14 -12.77
C LEU A 16 6.94 -16.17 -11.74
N PRO A 17 7.86 -15.19 -11.75
CA PRO A 17 8.87 -15.13 -10.71
C PRO A 17 8.13 -15.21 -9.37
N GLU A 18 8.66 -15.99 -8.44
CA GLU A 18 8.27 -15.84 -7.04
C GLU A 18 8.71 -14.44 -6.62
N VAL A 19 7.88 -13.44 -6.95
CA VAL A 19 7.84 -12.21 -6.23
C VAL A 19 7.44 -12.64 -4.84
N GLY A 20 8.42 -12.62 -3.92
CA GLY A 20 8.18 -12.78 -2.49
C GLY A 20 7.25 -11.66 -2.06
N PHE A 21 5.97 -11.85 -2.31
CA PHE A 21 4.93 -10.92 -1.94
C PHE A 21 4.91 -11.00 -0.42
N ARG A 22 5.58 -10.05 0.23
CA ARG A 22 5.55 -9.86 1.68
C ARG A 22 4.11 -9.57 2.08
N ALA A 23 3.32 -10.63 2.19
CA ALA A 23 1.89 -10.57 2.51
C ALA A 23 1.67 -9.94 3.90
N ASP A 24 2.71 -9.95 4.71
CA ASP A 24 2.82 -9.26 5.99
C ASP A 24 2.83 -7.74 5.89
N LEU A 25 3.19 -7.11 4.75
CA LEU A 25 3.21 -5.64 4.63
C LEU A 25 1.85 -4.98 4.90
N ILE A 26 0.74 -5.68 4.59
CA ILE A 26 -0.60 -5.19 4.93
C ILE A 26 -0.80 -5.21 6.46
N ASN A 27 -0.40 -6.30 7.12
CA ASN A 27 -0.50 -6.45 8.56
C ASN A 27 0.38 -5.41 9.28
N ASP A 28 1.60 -5.23 8.76
CA ASP A 28 2.55 -4.23 9.20
C ASP A 28 1.98 -2.80 9.06
N MET A 29 1.39 -2.47 7.91
CA MET A 29 0.73 -1.18 7.71
C MET A 29 -0.40 -0.95 8.72
N ILE A 30 -1.24 -1.96 8.96
CA ILE A 30 -2.34 -1.88 9.92
C ILE A 30 -1.78 -1.69 11.33
N ALA A 31 -0.75 -2.44 11.72
CA ALA A 31 -0.11 -2.36 13.02
C ALA A 31 0.61 -1.02 13.24
N LEU A 32 1.26 -0.49 12.21
CA LEU A 32 1.86 0.85 12.18
C LEU A 32 0.82 1.97 12.35
N ASN A 33 -0.45 1.67 12.05
CA ASN A 33 -1.54 2.61 11.82
C ASN A 33 -1.22 3.54 10.63
N PRO A 34 -1.89 3.42 9.48
CA PRO A 34 -1.49 4.11 8.24
C PRO A 34 -1.67 5.64 8.28
N VAL A 35 -2.38 6.17 9.29
CA VAL A 35 -2.70 7.59 9.39
C VAL A 35 -2.25 8.20 10.72
N ARG A 36 -1.98 9.50 10.68
CA ARG A 36 -1.61 10.34 11.83
C ARG A 36 -2.50 11.57 11.85
N ARG A 37 -2.85 12.02 13.06
CA ARG A 37 -3.56 13.28 13.23
C ARG A 37 -2.57 14.44 13.33
N ILE A 38 -2.79 15.46 12.52
CA ILE A 38 -2.12 16.76 12.58
C ILE A 38 -3.09 17.72 13.28
N GLY A 39 -2.70 18.20 14.46
CA GLY A 39 -3.44 19.25 15.16
C GLY A 39 -4.56 18.75 16.10
N PRO A 40 -5.35 19.68 16.66
CA PRO A 40 -6.34 19.37 17.68
C PRO A 40 -7.46 18.46 17.14
N LYS A 41 -8.08 17.69 18.05
CA LYS A 41 -9.14 16.73 17.72
C LYS A 41 -10.39 17.48 17.23
N GLN A 42 -10.52 17.64 15.92
CA GLN A 42 -11.73 18.13 15.27
C GLN A 42 -12.65 16.95 14.89
N PRO A 43 -13.98 17.14 14.89
CA PRO A 43 -14.91 16.14 14.37
C PRO A 43 -14.68 15.95 12.87
N GLY A 44 -14.48 14.70 12.44
CA GLY A 44 -14.26 14.32 11.04
C GLY A 44 -12.87 13.76 10.74
N TRP A 45 -12.64 13.51 9.45
CA TRP A 45 -11.39 12.98 8.89
C TRP A 45 -10.42 14.10 8.45
N ASP A 46 -10.81 15.35 8.68
CA ASP A 46 -9.96 16.51 8.49
C ASP A 46 -8.78 16.51 9.48
N GLY A 47 -7.64 17.00 9.02
CA GLY A 47 -6.40 17.00 9.80
C GLY A 47 -5.75 15.62 9.95
N LEU A 48 -6.03 14.66 9.06
CA LEU A 48 -5.24 13.42 8.95
C LEU A 48 -4.19 13.51 7.85
N ARG A 49 -3.01 12.93 8.09
CA ARG A 49 -1.98 12.63 7.09
C ARG A 49 -1.64 11.15 7.07
N SER A 50 -1.04 10.68 5.99
CA SER A 50 -0.42 9.37 5.97
C SER A 50 0.79 9.35 6.90
N VAL A 51 1.14 8.16 7.39
CA VAL A 51 2.41 7.92 8.07
C VAL A 51 3.59 8.31 7.18
N ASP A 52 4.63 8.88 7.77
CA ASP A 52 5.82 9.35 7.07
C ASP A 52 7.02 8.41 7.26
N TRP A 53 8.11 8.72 6.56
CA TRP A 53 9.28 7.85 6.50
C TRP A 53 9.98 7.66 7.87
N PRO A 54 10.20 8.71 8.69
CA PRO A 54 10.73 8.53 10.04
C PRO A 54 9.87 7.61 10.92
N GLU A 55 8.55 7.73 10.85
CA GLU A 55 7.63 6.89 11.63
C GLU A 55 7.69 5.42 11.19
N MET A 56 7.76 5.16 9.88
CA MET A 56 7.93 3.81 9.35
C MET A 56 9.26 3.20 9.79
N GLN A 57 10.35 3.97 9.74
CA GLN A 57 11.66 3.49 10.19
C GLN A 57 11.67 3.15 11.68
N ALA A 58 11.08 4.01 12.51
CA ALA A 58 10.96 3.75 13.93
C ALA A 58 10.14 2.49 14.24
N TYR A 59 9.07 2.25 13.47
CA TYR A 59 8.27 1.03 13.58
C TYR A 59 9.05 -0.21 13.13
N ALA A 60 9.64 -0.21 11.94
CA ALA A 60 10.38 -1.35 11.43
C ALA A 60 11.50 -1.76 12.39
N ALA A 61 12.21 -0.77 12.96
CA ALA A 61 13.22 -1.00 13.98
C ALA A 61 12.66 -1.57 15.29
N SER A 62 11.46 -1.15 15.72
CA SER A 62 10.88 -1.60 16.99
C SER A 62 10.34 -3.03 16.95
N VAL A 63 9.89 -3.48 15.77
CA VAL A 63 9.40 -4.85 15.57
C VAL A 63 10.47 -5.78 14.99
N GLY A 64 11.68 -5.27 14.74
CA GLY A 64 12.78 -6.04 14.15
C GLY A 64 12.51 -6.48 12.71
N ALA A 65 11.70 -5.72 11.96
CA ALA A 65 11.41 -6.02 10.58
C ALA A 65 12.54 -5.51 9.67
N ASP A 66 13.01 -6.38 8.78
CA ASP A 66 14.05 -6.06 7.80
C ASP A 66 13.40 -5.48 6.53
N TRP A 67 12.98 -4.22 6.61
CA TRP A 67 12.35 -3.53 5.49
C TRP A 67 13.40 -3.00 4.51
N CYS A 68 13.25 -3.37 3.24
CA CYS A 68 14.02 -2.75 2.18
C CYS A 68 13.38 -1.43 1.71
N ALA A 69 14.08 -0.64 0.91
CA ALA A 69 13.57 0.63 0.39
C ALA A 69 12.21 0.48 -0.34
N TRP A 70 12.00 -0.65 -1.02
CA TRP A 70 10.74 -0.94 -1.70
C TRP A 70 9.58 -1.20 -0.74
N ASP A 71 9.85 -1.82 0.42
CA ASP A 71 8.84 -2.05 1.45
C ASP A 71 8.35 -0.72 2.03
N PHE A 72 9.27 0.18 2.37
CA PHE A 72 8.94 1.53 2.83
C PHE A 72 8.08 2.29 1.81
N GLN A 73 8.47 2.25 0.53
CA GLN A 73 7.71 2.91 -0.54
C GLN A 73 6.32 2.28 -0.73
N THR A 74 6.22 0.96 -0.58
CA THR A 74 4.96 0.22 -0.69
C THR A 74 4.02 0.59 0.46
N VAL A 75 4.50 0.53 1.70
CA VAL A 75 3.72 0.91 2.90
C VAL A 75 3.30 2.37 2.86
N TYR A 76 4.16 3.27 2.38
CA TYR A 76 3.80 4.68 2.15
C TYR A 76 2.66 4.81 1.15
N SER A 77 2.78 4.16 -0.01
CA SER A 77 1.78 4.23 -1.07
C SER A 77 0.43 3.66 -0.62
N MET A 78 0.44 2.53 0.11
CA MET A 78 -0.75 1.93 0.68
C MET A 78 -1.40 2.84 1.73
N SER A 79 -0.60 3.44 2.61
CA SER A 79 -1.08 4.37 3.65
C SER A 79 -1.70 5.63 3.05
N ALA A 80 -1.11 6.16 1.99
CA ALA A 80 -1.66 7.29 1.24
C ALA A 80 -2.97 6.92 0.54
N ALA A 81 -3.04 5.77 -0.13
CA ALA A 81 -4.26 5.27 -0.76
C ALA A 81 -5.39 5.05 0.27
N PHE A 82 -5.05 4.50 1.43
CA PHE A 82 -6.00 4.33 2.54
C PHE A 82 -6.57 5.68 3.02
N LEU A 83 -5.72 6.69 3.22
CA LEU A 83 -6.17 8.03 3.59
C LEU A 83 -7.08 8.65 2.53
N THR A 84 -6.74 8.50 1.25
CA THR A 84 -7.58 8.95 0.14
C THR A 84 -8.95 8.28 0.19
N GLY A 85 -9.00 6.95 0.31
CA GLY A 85 -10.24 6.20 0.42
C GLY A 85 -11.09 6.61 1.64
N LEU A 86 -10.45 6.90 2.78
CA LEU A 86 -11.15 7.43 3.96
C LEU A 86 -11.81 8.79 3.70
N ARG A 87 -11.10 9.71 3.04
CA ARG A 87 -11.63 11.05 2.72
C ARG A 87 -12.77 10.97 1.71
N GLU A 88 -12.60 10.12 0.69
CA GLU A 88 -13.62 9.86 -0.31
C GLU A 88 -14.88 9.22 0.30
N GLY A 89 -14.73 8.27 1.23
CA GLY A 89 -15.87 7.70 1.95
C GLY A 89 -16.57 8.68 2.90
N ALA A 90 -15.91 9.77 3.28
CA ALA A 90 -16.51 10.84 4.08
C ALA A 90 -17.25 11.88 3.22
N ASP A 91 -16.95 11.95 1.92
CA ASP A 91 -17.60 12.86 0.99
C ASP A 91 -18.82 12.17 0.35
N PRO A 92 -20.06 12.62 0.66
CA PRO A 92 -21.28 12.01 0.13
C PRO A 92 -21.45 12.22 -1.38
N LEU A 93 -20.63 13.07 -2.03
CA LEU A 93 -20.64 13.30 -3.47
C LEU A 93 -19.52 12.55 -4.20
N CYS A 94 -18.72 11.74 -3.50
CA CYS A 94 -17.64 10.99 -4.12
C CYS A 94 -18.16 9.84 -5.00
N ILE A 95 -17.51 9.61 -6.14
CA ILE A 95 -17.78 8.46 -7.00
C ILE A 95 -17.21 7.20 -6.33
N PRO A 96 -18.04 6.18 -6.07
CA PRO A 96 -17.59 4.91 -5.49
C PRO A 96 -16.45 4.30 -6.32
N PRO A 97 -15.46 3.64 -5.69
CA PRO A 97 -14.34 3.03 -6.41
C PRO A 97 -14.76 2.08 -7.55
N THR A 98 -15.88 1.37 -7.39
CA THR A 98 -16.46 0.46 -8.39
C THR A 98 -17.00 1.16 -9.64
N GLU A 99 -17.29 2.47 -9.53
CA GLU A 99 -17.85 3.28 -10.62
C GLU A 99 -16.78 4.15 -11.31
N ARG A 100 -15.52 4.07 -10.85
CA ARG A 100 -14.40 4.77 -11.50
C ARG A 100 -14.03 4.00 -12.76
N ALA A 101 -14.10 4.67 -13.91
CA ALA A 101 -13.56 4.12 -15.14
C ALA A 101 -12.09 3.74 -14.93
N SER A 102 -11.75 2.47 -15.14
CA SER A 102 -10.37 1.99 -15.16
C SER A 102 -9.62 2.74 -16.26
N ARG A 103 -8.77 3.69 -15.85
CA ARG A 103 -7.85 4.40 -16.74
C ARG A 103 -6.56 3.62 -16.90
#